data_AF-A0A382ALB0-F1
#
_entry.id   AF-A0A382ALB0-F1
#
_cell.length_a   1.000
_cell.length_b   1.000
_cell.length_c   1.000
_cell.angle_alpha   90.00
_cell.angle_beta   90.00
_cell.angle_gamma   90.00
#
_symmetry.space_group_name_H-M   'P 1'
#
loop_
_entity.id
_entity.type
_entity.pdbx_description
1 polymer ?
#
loop_
_entity_poly.entity_id
_entity_poly.type
_entity_poly.pdbx_seq_one_letter_code
_entity_poly.pdbx_strand_id
1 'polypeptide(L)'
;MYLPEISNLRESGTALDIGCGSGMDSVYLAKQGWDVTSLDFVPQALEFTQRRAEAAGVSVTPVETDITKWDVPRQFDLVLDHGLLHNMDPVRFAAYRERIIKAVAPNGDFVLLHWHPLYPGQPQGETGPTRTPREDIEAFFNPEFQIRYFAREDYADMNDSVGGGFTNAYYWFRPNPVHFRSIELIDQVKATLTRHGIDYEAIIADAGNGLVAADLPSDLMARIIGPGRLSITPETAQPDEAAIILRDWVKQTGQDSNYVENLLHIFAAAEFANLCTLNPRCDACEVQFCRRLRRR
;
A
#
# COMPACT_ATOMS: atom_id res chain seq x y z
N MET A 1 -13.43 -14.87 -0.85
CA MET A 1 -13.21 -15.51 -2.18
C MET A 1 -12.76 -14.45 -3.20
N TYR A 2 -11.45 -14.25 -3.39
CA TYR A 2 -10.91 -13.13 -4.21
C TYR A 2 -10.02 -13.54 -5.38
N LEU A 3 -9.38 -14.69 -5.30
CA LEU A 3 -8.53 -15.17 -6.38
C LEU A 3 -9.24 -15.27 -7.73
N PRO A 4 -10.53 -15.68 -7.81
CA PRO A 4 -11.27 -15.62 -9.06
C PRO A 4 -11.47 -14.20 -9.57
N GLU A 5 -11.79 -13.25 -8.70
CA GLU A 5 -11.99 -11.85 -9.08
C GLU A 5 -10.67 -11.23 -9.58
N ILE A 6 -9.57 -11.48 -8.89
CA ILE A 6 -8.23 -11.04 -9.32
C ILE A 6 -7.90 -11.62 -10.68
N SER A 7 -8.07 -12.94 -10.86
CA SER A 7 -7.79 -13.61 -12.13
C SER A 7 -8.65 -13.13 -13.30
N ASN A 8 -9.85 -12.61 -13.02
CA ASN A 8 -10.73 -12.02 -14.03
C ASN A 8 -10.42 -10.54 -14.33
N LEU A 9 -9.84 -9.81 -13.37
CA LEU A 9 -9.58 -8.37 -13.49
C LEU A 9 -8.19 -8.04 -14.03
N ARG A 10 -7.30 -9.02 -14.15
CA ARG A 10 -5.93 -8.81 -14.65
C ARG A 10 -5.38 -10.03 -15.37
N GLU A 11 -4.48 -9.76 -16.31
CA GLU A 11 -3.68 -10.81 -16.95
C GLU A 11 -2.77 -11.48 -15.92
N SER A 12 -2.57 -12.79 -16.07
CA SER A 12 -1.68 -13.57 -15.22
C SER A 12 -0.23 -13.12 -15.40
N GLY A 13 0.44 -12.84 -14.29
CA GLY A 13 1.87 -12.56 -14.23
C GLY A 13 2.53 -13.49 -13.22
N THR A 14 3.29 -12.90 -12.30
CA THR A 14 3.98 -13.65 -11.24
C THR A 14 3.31 -13.45 -9.89
N ALA A 15 3.14 -14.55 -9.15
CA ALA A 15 2.49 -14.57 -7.85
C ALA A 15 3.41 -15.15 -6.77
N LEU A 16 3.35 -14.57 -5.58
CA LEU A 16 3.97 -15.08 -4.36
C LEU A 16 2.88 -15.41 -3.35
N ASP A 17 2.82 -16.66 -2.92
CA ASP A 17 1.94 -17.16 -1.86
C ASP A 17 2.78 -17.40 -0.59
N ILE A 18 2.66 -16.52 0.40
CA ILE A 18 3.46 -16.57 1.64
C ILE A 18 2.73 -17.34 2.74
N GLY A 19 3.43 -18.28 3.36
CA GLY A 19 2.80 -19.25 4.27
C GLY A 19 1.80 -20.13 3.51
N CYS A 20 2.21 -20.65 2.34
CA CYS A 20 1.32 -21.32 1.39
C CYS A 20 0.65 -22.58 1.96
N GLY A 21 1.15 -23.13 3.07
CA GLY A 21 0.57 -24.28 3.74
C GLY A 21 0.46 -25.48 2.79
N SER A 22 -0.74 -26.01 2.61
CA SER A 22 -0.97 -27.14 1.68
C SER A 22 -1.12 -26.73 0.20
N GLY A 23 -0.94 -25.45 -0.14
CA GLY A 23 -0.89 -24.97 -1.52
C GLY A 23 -2.23 -24.79 -2.20
N MET A 24 -3.32 -24.58 -1.45
CA MET A 24 -4.66 -24.37 -2.01
C MET A 24 -4.69 -23.18 -2.98
N ASP A 25 -4.20 -22.03 -2.53
CA ASP A 25 -4.18 -20.78 -3.30
C ASP A 25 -3.13 -20.83 -4.42
N SER A 26 -1.93 -21.32 -4.09
CA SER A 26 -0.86 -21.60 -5.06
C SER A 26 -1.34 -22.42 -6.27
N VAL A 27 -2.00 -23.55 -6.03
CA VAL A 27 -2.48 -24.44 -7.12
C VAL A 27 -3.63 -23.80 -7.88
N TYR A 28 -4.51 -23.06 -7.20
CA TYR A 28 -5.57 -22.32 -7.88
C TYR A 28 -4.99 -21.31 -8.88
N LEU A 29 -4.04 -20.48 -8.44
CA LEU A 29 -3.40 -19.47 -9.28
C LEU A 29 -2.62 -20.07 -10.45
N ALA A 30 -1.87 -21.15 -10.21
CA ALA A 30 -1.16 -21.86 -11.27
C ALA A 30 -2.12 -22.38 -12.35
N LYS A 31 -3.32 -22.86 -11.97
CA LYS A 31 -4.38 -23.25 -12.92
C LYS A 31 -4.93 -22.06 -13.72
N GLN A 32 -4.84 -20.85 -13.20
CA GLN A 32 -5.21 -19.62 -13.91
C GLN A 32 -4.06 -19.03 -14.73
N GLY A 33 -2.92 -19.75 -14.86
CA GLY A 33 -1.79 -19.34 -15.70
C GLY A 33 -0.74 -18.46 -15.00
N TRP A 34 -0.84 -18.28 -13.69
CA TRP A 34 0.18 -17.53 -12.93
C TRP A 34 1.47 -18.34 -12.77
N ASP A 35 2.61 -17.66 -12.83
CA ASP A 35 3.91 -18.19 -12.38
C ASP A 35 4.01 -18.03 -10.86
N VAL A 36 3.78 -19.13 -10.13
CA VAL A 36 3.61 -19.10 -8.67
C VAL A 36 4.88 -19.53 -7.95
N THR A 37 5.34 -18.69 -7.04
CA THR A 37 6.28 -19.05 -5.97
C THR A 37 5.51 -19.28 -4.67
N SER A 38 5.65 -20.48 -4.09
CA SER A 38 4.98 -20.92 -2.87
C SER A 38 6.00 -20.97 -1.74
N LEU A 39 5.84 -20.10 -0.74
CA LEU A 39 6.79 -19.93 0.35
C LEU A 39 6.20 -20.47 1.65
N ASP A 40 6.92 -21.35 2.34
CA ASP A 40 6.58 -21.78 3.70
C ASP A 40 7.85 -22.16 4.46
N PHE A 41 7.89 -21.99 5.78
CA PHE A 41 9.04 -22.41 6.59
C PHE A 41 8.93 -23.88 7.03
N VAL A 42 7.77 -24.52 6.83
CA VAL A 42 7.53 -25.92 7.18
C VAL A 42 7.76 -26.80 5.94
N PRO A 43 8.80 -27.64 5.91
CA PRO A 43 9.10 -28.50 4.74
C PRO A 43 7.92 -29.38 4.33
N GLN A 44 7.22 -29.94 5.32
CA GLN A 44 6.05 -30.81 5.09
C GLN A 44 4.89 -30.08 4.39
N ALA A 45 4.72 -28.77 4.63
CA ALA A 45 3.72 -27.96 3.94
C ALA A 45 4.04 -27.85 2.45
N LEU A 46 5.31 -27.63 2.11
CA LEU A 46 5.78 -27.60 0.73
C LEU A 46 5.65 -28.96 0.03
N GLU A 47 5.91 -30.07 0.73
CA GLU A 47 5.64 -31.42 0.18
C GLU A 47 4.16 -31.58 -0.19
N PHE A 48 3.23 -31.14 0.67
CA PHE A 48 1.80 -31.18 0.36
C PHE A 48 1.44 -30.27 -0.81
N THR A 49 2.02 -29.06 -0.86
CA THR A 49 1.83 -28.11 -1.95
C THR A 49 2.26 -28.70 -3.30
N GLN A 50 3.46 -29.30 -3.36
CA GLN A 50 3.97 -29.95 -4.57
C GLN A 50 3.08 -31.12 -5.00
N ARG A 51 2.72 -32.03 -4.08
CA ARG A 51 1.83 -33.16 -4.40
C ARG A 51 0.47 -32.68 -4.91
N ARG A 52 -0.08 -31.60 -4.35
CA ARG A 52 -1.34 -31.01 -4.80
C ARG A 52 -1.20 -30.41 -6.20
N ALA A 53 -0.08 -29.74 -6.49
CA ALA A 53 0.22 -29.18 -7.81
C ALA A 53 0.35 -30.29 -8.87
N GLU A 54 1.11 -31.35 -8.57
CA GLU A 54 1.26 -32.53 -9.43
C GLU A 54 -0.09 -33.18 -9.74
N ALA A 55 -0.91 -33.44 -8.71
CA ALA A 55 -2.25 -34.01 -8.86
C ALA A 55 -3.20 -33.11 -9.68
N ALA A 56 -2.94 -31.80 -9.68
CA ALA A 56 -3.68 -30.81 -10.46
C ALA A 56 -3.14 -30.60 -11.88
N GLY A 57 -2.01 -31.24 -12.25
CA GLY A 57 -1.36 -31.06 -13.56
C GLY A 57 -0.72 -29.69 -13.76
N VAL A 58 -0.32 -29.02 -12.67
CA VAL A 58 0.32 -27.69 -12.70
C VAL A 58 1.65 -27.71 -11.94
N SER A 59 2.49 -26.70 -12.15
CA SER A 59 3.75 -26.51 -11.44
C SER A 59 3.71 -25.25 -10.58
N VAL A 60 4.39 -25.30 -9.44
CA VAL A 60 4.67 -24.16 -8.56
C VAL A 60 6.13 -24.22 -8.12
N THR A 61 6.75 -23.08 -7.82
CA THR A 61 8.12 -23.01 -7.32
C THR A 61 8.11 -22.99 -5.79
N PRO A 62 8.46 -24.08 -5.09
CA PRO A 62 8.49 -24.09 -3.63
C PRO A 62 9.75 -23.40 -3.11
N VAL A 63 9.61 -22.65 -2.01
CA VAL A 63 10.71 -21.99 -1.31
C VAL A 63 10.57 -22.23 0.18
N GLU A 64 11.50 -23.02 0.75
CA GLU A 64 11.55 -23.27 2.20
C GLU A 64 12.27 -22.12 2.90
N THR A 65 11.51 -21.21 3.50
CA THR A 65 12.09 -20.08 4.23
C THR A 65 11.10 -19.40 5.16
N ASP A 66 11.64 -18.66 6.11
CA ASP A 66 10.89 -17.72 6.94
C ASP A 66 10.78 -16.38 6.20
N ILE A 67 9.56 -15.94 5.88
CA ILE A 67 9.30 -14.66 5.19
C ILE A 67 10.01 -13.47 5.86
N THR A 68 10.17 -13.48 7.18
CA THR A 68 10.79 -12.37 7.92
C THR A 68 12.31 -12.30 7.75
N LYS A 69 12.92 -13.36 7.19
CA LYS A 69 14.35 -13.49 6.90
C LYS A 69 14.65 -13.70 5.42
N TRP A 70 13.62 -13.87 4.60
CA TRP A 70 13.78 -14.13 3.18
C TRP A 70 14.42 -12.94 2.48
N ASP A 71 15.48 -13.22 1.71
CA ASP A 71 16.06 -12.26 0.78
C ASP A 71 15.24 -12.30 -0.50
N VAL A 72 14.32 -11.35 -0.62
CA VAL A 72 13.32 -11.29 -1.69
C VAL A 72 14.04 -11.14 -3.04
N PRO A 73 14.05 -12.17 -3.91
CA PRO A 73 14.94 -12.19 -5.08
C PRO A 73 14.42 -11.34 -6.25
N ARG A 74 13.12 -11.03 -6.22
CA ARG A 74 12.41 -10.28 -7.26
C ARG A 74 11.09 -9.72 -6.71
N GLN A 75 10.51 -8.80 -7.46
CA GLN A 75 9.15 -8.35 -7.25
C GLN A 75 8.13 -9.26 -7.97
N PHE A 76 6.91 -9.25 -7.45
CA PHE A 76 5.77 -10.05 -7.91
C PHE A 76 4.58 -9.15 -8.23
N ASP A 77 3.81 -9.52 -9.24
CA ASP A 77 2.60 -8.81 -9.65
C ASP A 77 1.46 -9.03 -8.65
N LEU A 78 1.48 -10.15 -7.93
CA LEU A 78 0.54 -10.51 -6.87
C LEU A 78 1.30 -11.11 -5.69
N VAL A 79 1.09 -10.56 -4.48
CA VAL A 79 1.54 -11.17 -3.23
C VAL A 79 0.32 -11.51 -2.38
N LEU A 80 0.29 -12.72 -1.83
CA LEU A 80 -0.82 -13.23 -1.03
C LEU A 80 -0.34 -13.63 0.34
N ASP A 81 -1.04 -13.17 1.36
CA ASP A 81 -1.01 -13.68 2.72
C ASP A 81 -2.43 -14.16 3.08
N HIS A 82 -2.64 -15.47 3.04
CA HIS A 82 -3.92 -16.07 3.43
C HIS A 82 -3.80 -16.82 4.76
N GLY A 83 -3.58 -16.05 5.83
CA GLY A 83 -3.61 -16.57 7.20
C GLY A 83 -2.24 -16.78 7.85
N LEU A 84 -1.24 -16.01 7.42
CA LEU A 84 0.07 -15.99 8.06
C LEU A 84 0.16 -14.87 9.11
N LEU A 85 -0.08 -13.61 8.73
CA LEU A 85 0.12 -12.45 9.62
C LEU A 85 -0.63 -12.57 10.95
N HIS A 86 -1.88 -13.06 10.93
CA HIS A 86 -2.69 -13.19 12.14
C HIS A 86 -2.19 -14.24 13.16
N ASN A 87 -1.21 -15.05 12.78
CA ASN A 87 -0.56 -16.05 13.63
C ASN A 87 0.88 -15.64 14.01
N MET A 88 1.31 -14.45 13.60
CA MET A 88 2.68 -13.99 13.77
C MET A 88 2.85 -13.21 15.08
N ASP A 89 3.96 -13.43 15.78
CA ASP A 89 4.34 -12.63 16.94
C ASP A 89 4.60 -11.16 16.51
N PRO A 90 4.03 -10.17 17.21
CA PRO A 90 4.22 -8.75 16.91
C PRO A 90 5.68 -8.30 16.79
N VAL A 91 6.62 -8.95 17.48
CA VAL A 91 8.07 -8.64 17.38
C VAL A 91 8.60 -8.81 15.95
N ARG A 92 7.91 -9.60 15.12
CA ARG A 92 8.29 -9.91 13.74
C ARG A 92 7.62 -9.03 12.70
N PHE A 93 6.62 -8.24 13.09
CA PHE A 93 5.80 -7.45 12.17
C PHE A 93 6.61 -6.48 11.31
N ALA A 94 7.59 -5.78 11.89
CA ALA A 94 8.43 -4.86 11.14
C ALA A 94 9.20 -5.58 10.01
N ALA A 95 9.80 -6.73 10.31
CA ALA A 95 10.55 -7.53 9.33
C ALA A 95 9.63 -8.11 8.26
N TYR A 96 8.44 -8.61 8.64
CA TYR A 96 7.40 -9.06 7.71
C TYR A 96 6.99 -7.95 6.74
N ARG A 97 6.60 -6.79 7.28
CA ARG A 97 6.16 -5.62 6.50
C ARG A 97 7.22 -5.19 5.49
N GLU A 98 8.48 -5.14 5.92
CA GLU A 98 9.61 -4.82 5.04
C GLU A 98 9.69 -5.77 3.83
N ARG A 99 9.46 -7.08 4.03
CA ARG A 99 9.49 -8.05 2.92
C ARG A 99 8.29 -7.92 2.01
N ILE A 100 7.09 -7.63 2.53
CA ILE A 100 5.92 -7.35 1.69
C ILE A 100 6.17 -6.13 0.80
N ILE A 101 6.67 -5.03 1.38
CA ILE A 101 7.02 -3.81 0.63
C ILE A 101 8.04 -4.11 -0.49
N LYS A 102 9.05 -4.95 -0.21
CA LYS A 102 10.07 -5.34 -1.21
C LYS A 102 9.52 -6.30 -2.28
N ALA A 103 8.60 -7.18 -1.92
CA ALA A 103 8.09 -8.23 -2.80
C ALA A 103 7.03 -7.74 -3.78
N VAL A 104 6.24 -6.73 -3.43
CA VAL A 104 5.17 -6.26 -4.32
C VAL A 104 5.75 -5.34 -5.40
N ALA A 105 5.49 -5.65 -6.67
CA ALA A 105 5.87 -4.79 -7.80
C ALA A 105 5.15 -3.43 -7.72
N PRO A 106 5.69 -2.33 -8.31
CA PRO A 106 5.09 -1.00 -8.23
C PRO A 106 3.62 -0.88 -8.70
N ASN A 107 3.20 -1.76 -9.63
CA ASN A 107 1.83 -1.87 -10.11
C ASN A 107 1.16 -3.18 -9.68
N GLY A 108 1.79 -3.90 -8.76
CA GLY A 108 1.32 -5.15 -8.21
C GLY A 108 0.20 -4.97 -7.19
N ASP A 109 -0.35 -6.10 -6.77
CA ASP A 109 -1.41 -6.19 -5.78
C ASP A 109 -0.92 -7.00 -4.57
N PHE A 110 -1.31 -6.58 -3.37
CA PHE A 110 -1.11 -7.36 -2.14
C PHE A 110 -2.47 -7.72 -1.55
N VAL A 111 -2.69 -9.01 -1.31
CA VAL A 111 -3.98 -9.53 -0.84
C VAL A 111 -3.75 -10.23 0.49
N LEU A 112 -4.47 -9.77 1.50
CA LEU A 112 -4.38 -10.28 2.86
C LEU A 112 -5.74 -10.82 3.30
N LEU A 113 -5.78 -12.04 3.80
CA LEU A 113 -6.85 -12.55 4.65
C LEU A 113 -6.38 -12.45 6.10
N HIS A 114 -7.12 -11.69 6.91
CA HIS A 114 -6.86 -11.57 8.35
C HIS A 114 -8.14 -11.81 9.14
N TRP A 115 -7.99 -12.24 10.39
CA TRP A 115 -9.13 -12.32 11.31
C TRP A 115 -9.48 -10.92 11.82
N HIS A 116 -10.76 -10.56 11.74
CA HIS A 116 -11.31 -9.29 12.18
C HIS A 116 -12.38 -9.53 13.27
N PRO A 117 -12.54 -8.62 14.25
CA PRO A 117 -13.61 -8.69 15.24
C PRO A 117 -15.02 -8.71 14.61
N LEU A 118 -15.92 -9.57 15.09
CA LEU A 118 -17.34 -9.54 14.69
C LEU A 118 -18.01 -8.24 15.13
N TYR A 119 -17.68 -7.77 16.34
CA TYR A 119 -18.19 -6.53 16.91
C TYR A 119 -17.06 -5.75 17.60
N PRO A 120 -17.21 -4.41 17.73
CA PRO A 120 -16.23 -3.59 18.42
C PRO A 120 -15.96 -4.07 19.84
N GLY A 121 -14.68 -4.18 20.22
CA GLY A 121 -14.27 -4.61 21.55
C GLY A 121 -14.38 -6.12 21.81
N GLN A 122 -14.63 -6.95 20.79
CA GLN A 122 -14.58 -8.41 20.96
C GLN A 122 -13.19 -8.83 21.48
N PRO A 123 -13.12 -9.63 22.56
CA PRO A 123 -11.85 -10.11 23.08
C PRO A 123 -11.17 -11.10 22.13
N GLN A 124 -9.87 -11.31 22.32
CA GLN A 124 -9.16 -12.41 21.68
C GLN A 124 -9.68 -13.76 22.20
N GLY A 125 -9.57 -14.79 21.36
CA GLY A 125 -9.83 -16.16 21.81
C GLY A 125 -8.66 -16.67 22.66
N GLU A 126 -8.91 -17.70 23.46
CA GLU A 126 -7.81 -18.46 24.11
C GLU A 126 -6.97 -19.20 23.07
N THR A 127 -7.61 -19.58 21.97
CA THR A 127 -7.03 -20.33 20.85
C THR A 127 -7.40 -19.69 19.52
N GLY A 128 -6.54 -19.92 18.52
CA GLY A 128 -6.73 -19.45 17.16
C GLY A 128 -6.00 -18.14 16.84
N PRO A 129 -6.14 -17.65 15.60
CA PRO A 129 -5.46 -16.45 15.15
C PRO A 129 -5.91 -15.18 15.88
N THR A 130 -5.03 -14.19 15.90
CA THR A 130 -5.31 -12.86 16.46
C THR A 130 -6.32 -12.10 15.60
N ARG A 131 -7.31 -11.50 16.26
CA ARG A 131 -8.25 -10.56 15.63
C ARG A 131 -7.65 -9.17 15.63
N THR A 132 -7.67 -8.51 14.49
CA THR A 132 -7.21 -7.13 14.37
C THR A 132 -8.28 -6.31 13.67
N PRO A 133 -8.73 -5.18 14.26
CA PRO A 133 -9.62 -4.24 13.60
C PRO A 133 -9.05 -3.76 12.26
N ARG A 134 -9.94 -3.37 11.36
CA ARG A 134 -9.58 -2.92 10.01
C ARG A 134 -8.62 -1.73 10.05
N GLU A 135 -8.89 -0.77 10.92
CA GLU A 135 -8.11 0.46 11.10
C GLU A 135 -6.66 0.16 11.47
N ASP A 136 -6.41 -0.85 12.30
CA ASP A 136 -5.06 -1.25 12.73
C ASP A 136 -4.31 -1.95 11.59
N ILE A 137 -5.01 -2.78 10.79
CA ILE A 137 -4.43 -3.39 9.58
C ILE A 137 -4.09 -2.32 8.53
N GLU A 138 -4.98 -1.35 8.31
CA GLU A 138 -4.71 -0.24 7.39
C GLU A 138 -3.54 0.61 7.88
N ALA A 139 -3.53 1.01 9.15
CA ALA A 139 -2.43 1.75 9.77
C ALA A 139 -1.10 0.99 9.67
N PHE A 140 -1.12 -0.33 9.83
CA PHE A 140 0.07 -1.16 9.72
C PHE A 140 0.72 -1.11 8.34
N PHE A 141 -0.05 -1.08 7.25
CA PHE A 141 0.49 -1.02 5.89
C PHE A 141 0.60 0.41 5.31
N ASN A 142 0.04 1.40 6.00
CA ASN A 142 0.20 2.81 5.64
C ASN A 142 1.62 3.32 5.91
N PRO A 143 2.10 4.30 5.14
CA PRO A 143 1.46 4.90 3.96
C PRO A 143 1.79 4.21 2.63
N GLU A 144 2.64 3.17 2.64
CA GLU A 144 3.16 2.47 1.47
C GLU A 144 2.08 1.73 0.70
N PHE A 145 1.07 1.18 1.36
CA PHE A 145 -0.05 0.55 0.68
C PHE A 145 -1.34 1.30 0.88
N GLN A 146 -2.21 1.24 -0.12
CA GLN A 146 -3.56 1.77 -0.06
C GLN A 146 -4.56 0.67 -0.33
N ILE A 147 -5.61 0.63 0.49
CA ILE A 147 -6.71 -0.30 0.28
C ILE A 147 -7.50 0.08 -0.97
N ARG A 148 -7.72 -0.90 -1.84
CA ARG A 148 -8.51 -0.81 -3.06
C ARG A 148 -9.89 -1.41 -2.87
N TYR A 149 -9.93 -2.52 -2.15
CA TYR A 149 -11.15 -3.24 -1.84
C TYR A 149 -11.03 -3.89 -0.47
N PHE A 150 -12.18 -4.01 0.19
CA PHE A 150 -12.34 -4.63 1.48
C PHE A 150 -13.66 -5.41 1.46
N ALA A 151 -13.64 -6.67 1.86
CA ALA A 151 -14.87 -7.35 2.25
C ALA A 151 -14.64 -8.29 3.43
N ARG A 152 -15.77 -8.78 3.92
CA ARG A 152 -15.92 -9.48 5.18
C ARG A 152 -16.81 -10.69 4.96
N GLU A 153 -16.43 -11.79 5.57
CA GLU A 153 -17.25 -12.99 5.68
C GLU A 153 -17.30 -13.38 7.16
N ASP A 154 -18.50 -13.33 7.74
CA ASP A 154 -18.70 -13.53 9.17
C ASP A 154 -18.98 -15.00 9.48
N TYR A 155 -18.32 -15.50 10.52
CA TYR A 155 -18.49 -16.83 11.07
C TYR A 155 -18.92 -16.70 12.53
N ALA A 156 -20.21 -16.89 12.78
CA ALA A 156 -20.82 -16.89 14.11
C ALA A 156 -20.91 -18.31 14.69
N ASP A 157 -21.32 -18.39 15.96
CA ASP A 157 -21.64 -19.65 16.65
C ASP A 157 -20.47 -20.66 16.70
N MET A 158 -19.25 -20.13 16.79
CA MET A 158 -18.04 -20.91 16.98
C MET A 158 -17.83 -21.22 18.47
N ASN A 159 -16.95 -22.18 18.78
CA ASN A 159 -16.59 -22.51 20.16
C ASN A 159 -16.09 -21.27 20.94
N ASP A 160 -16.43 -21.19 22.23
CA ASP A 160 -15.95 -20.15 23.16
C ASP A 160 -14.43 -20.08 23.23
N SER A 161 -13.72 -21.20 23.06
CA SER A 161 -12.24 -21.21 23.03
C SER A 161 -11.65 -20.38 21.90
N VAL A 162 -12.42 -20.19 20.81
CA VAL A 162 -12.10 -19.29 19.70
C VAL A 162 -12.92 -18.00 19.79
N GLY A 163 -13.46 -17.62 20.95
CA GLY A 163 -14.11 -16.33 21.18
C GLY A 163 -15.51 -16.16 20.57
N GLY A 164 -16.25 -17.25 20.34
CA GLY A 164 -17.66 -17.23 19.91
C GLY A 164 -17.89 -16.92 18.43
N GLY A 165 -16.84 -16.58 17.68
CA GLY A 165 -16.90 -16.31 16.25
C GLY A 165 -15.83 -15.30 15.78
N PHE A 166 -15.73 -15.10 14.46
CA PHE A 166 -14.79 -14.16 13.85
C PHE A 166 -15.28 -13.73 12.47
N THR A 167 -14.68 -12.67 11.93
CA THR A 167 -14.81 -12.32 10.53
C THR A 167 -13.52 -12.67 9.78
N ASN A 168 -13.61 -13.40 8.67
CA ASN A 168 -12.55 -13.37 7.66
C ASN A 168 -12.65 -12.04 6.93
N ALA A 169 -11.70 -11.15 7.19
CA ALA A 169 -11.56 -9.90 6.48
C ALA A 169 -10.53 -10.06 5.37
N TYR A 170 -10.90 -9.63 4.18
CA TYR A 170 -10.06 -9.66 3.00
C TYR A 170 -9.73 -8.24 2.58
N TYR A 171 -8.43 -7.98 2.49
CA TYR A 171 -7.89 -6.68 2.14
C TYR A 171 -7.18 -6.82 0.81
N TRP A 172 -7.55 -5.98 -0.15
CA TRP A 172 -6.85 -5.85 -1.40
C TRP A 172 -6.13 -4.51 -1.42
N PHE A 173 -4.82 -4.55 -1.28
CA PHE A 173 -3.92 -3.41 -1.29
C PHE A 173 -3.23 -3.21 -2.64
N ARG A 174 -2.88 -1.95 -2.92
CA ARG A 174 -1.91 -1.57 -3.96
C ARG A 174 -0.82 -0.67 -3.39
N PRO A 175 0.42 -0.74 -3.90
CA PRO A 175 1.44 0.25 -3.62
C PRO A 175 0.94 1.67 -3.85
N ASN A 176 1.23 2.56 -2.90
CA ASN A 176 1.01 3.99 -3.00
C ASN A 176 2.17 4.59 -3.82
N PRO A 177 1.93 4.99 -5.08
CA PRO A 177 3.01 5.38 -5.98
C PRO A 177 3.83 6.56 -5.46
N VAL A 178 3.28 7.37 -4.55
CA VAL A 178 3.92 8.54 -3.96
C VAL A 178 5.10 8.17 -3.07
N HIS A 179 5.06 7.00 -2.43
CA HIS A 179 6.13 6.50 -1.56
C HIS A 179 7.19 5.72 -2.32
N PHE A 180 6.80 5.04 -3.40
CA PHE A 180 7.74 4.27 -4.23
C PHE A 180 8.36 5.06 -5.38
N ARG A 181 7.69 6.14 -5.83
CA ARG A 181 8.04 6.95 -7.00
C ARG A 181 7.95 8.43 -6.67
N SER A 182 8.45 8.80 -5.50
CA SER A 182 8.45 10.20 -4.99
C SER A 182 9.18 11.17 -5.92
N ILE A 183 10.29 10.73 -6.53
CA ILE A 183 11.02 11.53 -7.53
C ILE A 183 10.15 11.80 -8.75
N GLU A 184 9.43 10.80 -9.27
CA GLU A 184 8.51 10.97 -10.39
C GLU A 184 7.38 11.96 -10.07
N LEU A 185 6.86 11.94 -8.84
CA LEU A 185 5.88 12.93 -8.38
C LEU A 185 6.44 14.35 -8.43
N ILE A 186 7.65 14.53 -7.90
CA ILE A 186 8.33 15.82 -7.85
C ILE A 186 8.61 16.34 -9.27
N ASP A 187 9.03 15.46 -10.18
CA ASP A 187 9.27 15.83 -11.58
C ASP A 187 7.96 16.20 -12.31
N GLN A 188 6.85 15.52 -12.04
CA GLN A 188 5.53 15.92 -12.55
C GLN A 188 5.10 17.29 -12.02
N VAL A 189 5.43 17.64 -10.77
CA VAL A 189 5.18 18.97 -10.20
C VAL A 189 6.03 20.03 -10.93
N LYS A 190 7.33 19.80 -11.11
CA LYS A 190 8.23 20.70 -11.87
C LYS A 190 7.75 20.91 -13.31
N ALA A 191 7.38 19.83 -13.99
CA ALA A 191 6.85 19.88 -15.36
C ALA A 191 5.57 20.71 -15.43
N THR A 192 4.66 20.51 -14.47
CA THR A 192 3.42 21.30 -14.39
C THR A 192 3.73 22.78 -14.20
N LEU A 193 4.60 23.16 -13.26
CA LEU A 193 5.00 24.56 -13.04
C LEU A 193 5.62 25.19 -14.29
N THR A 194 6.55 24.47 -14.93
CA THR A 194 7.22 24.92 -16.16
C THR A 194 6.21 25.17 -17.29
N ARG A 195 5.28 24.23 -17.52
CA ARG A 195 4.25 24.38 -18.56
C ARG A 195 3.37 25.61 -18.34
N HIS A 196 3.17 26.00 -17.08
CA HIS A 196 2.41 27.19 -16.72
C HIS A 196 3.25 28.48 -16.70
N GLY A 197 4.50 28.43 -17.17
CA GLY A 197 5.38 29.59 -17.27
C GLY A 197 5.89 30.10 -15.91
N ILE A 198 5.86 29.25 -14.88
CA ILE A 198 6.34 29.61 -13.54
C ILE A 198 7.82 29.27 -13.46
N ASP A 199 8.66 30.29 -13.31
CA ASP A 199 10.09 30.15 -13.03
C ASP A 199 10.31 29.83 -11.54
N TYR A 200 9.96 28.60 -11.16
CA TYR A 200 10.06 28.16 -9.77
C TYR A 200 11.52 28.14 -9.27
N GLU A 201 12.51 27.99 -10.15
CA GLU A 201 13.92 28.00 -9.75
C GLU A 201 14.36 29.38 -9.30
N ALA A 202 14.00 30.43 -10.05
CA ALA A 202 14.25 31.81 -9.64
C ALA A 202 13.52 32.15 -8.33
N ILE A 203 12.26 31.74 -8.18
CA ILE A 203 11.45 32.00 -6.97
C ILE A 203 12.09 31.34 -5.74
N ILE A 204 12.53 30.09 -5.86
CA ILE A 204 13.21 29.36 -4.77
C ILE A 204 14.56 30.00 -4.45
N ALA A 205 15.32 30.41 -5.48
CA ALA A 205 16.60 31.07 -5.28
C ALA A 205 16.47 32.40 -4.52
N ASP A 206 15.44 33.20 -4.82
CA ASP A 206 15.15 34.46 -4.14
C ASP A 206 14.77 34.26 -2.65
N ALA A 207 14.11 33.14 -2.32
CA ALA A 207 13.81 32.76 -0.94
C ALA A 207 15.06 32.34 -0.13
N GLY A 208 16.17 32.02 -0.81
CA GLY A 208 17.42 31.58 -0.21
C GLY A 208 17.23 30.34 0.68
N ASN A 209 17.59 30.46 1.95
CA ASN A 209 17.44 29.36 2.93
C ASN A 209 16.05 29.33 3.59
N GLY A 210 15.17 30.26 3.25
CA GLY A 210 13.82 30.36 3.79
C GLY A 210 12.77 29.64 2.95
N LEU A 211 11.54 29.67 3.45
CA LEU A 211 10.38 29.28 2.66
C LEU A 211 9.94 30.42 1.75
N VAL A 212 9.48 30.08 0.56
CA VAL A 212 8.82 31.01 -0.37
C VAL A 212 7.58 31.57 0.33
N ALA A 213 7.51 32.90 0.40
CA ALA A 213 6.32 33.58 0.86
C ALA A 213 5.23 33.45 -0.20
N ALA A 214 4.12 32.79 0.15
CA ALA A 214 3.01 32.54 -0.75
C ALA A 214 1.68 32.61 0.00
N ASP A 215 0.63 33.13 -0.65
CA ASP A 215 -0.72 33.16 -0.08
C ASP A 215 -1.37 31.76 -0.13
N LEU A 216 -1.38 31.09 1.02
CA LEU A 216 -1.90 29.74 1.22
C LEU A 216 -2.89 29.72 2.40
N PRO A 217 -4.14 29.25 2.20
CA PRO A 217 -5.03 28.94 3.31
C PRO A 217 -4.37 27.95 4.27
N SER A 218 -4.57 28.14 5.57
CA SER A 218 -3.89 27.35 6.62
C SER A 218 -4.12 25.84 6.49
N ASP A 219 -5.26 25.40 5.96
CA ASP A 219 -5.62 24.00 5.79
C ASP A 219 -5.36 23.45 4.38
N LEU A 220 -4.93 24.28 3.42
CA LEU A 220 -4.78 23.86 2.04
C LEU A 220 -3.71 22.79 1.88
N MET A 221 -2.55 22.97 2.55
CA MET A 221 -1.46 21.99 2.47
C MET A 221 -1.90 20.63 3.00
N ALA A 222 -2.59 20.59 4.15
CA ALA A 222 -3.15 19.36 4.72
C ALA A 222 -4.03 18.59 3.72
N ARG A 223 -4.87 19.31 2.96
CA ARG A 223 -5.71 18.71 1.91
C ARG A 223 -4.90 18.23 0.71
N ILE A 224 -3.84 18.94 0.32
CA ILE A 224 -2.99 18.60 -0.84
C ILE A 224 -2.17 17.34 -0.56
N ILE A 225 -1.59 17.22 0.63
CA ILE A 225 -0.81 16.03 1.02
C ILE A 225 -1.72 14.85 1.36
N GLY A 226 -2.98 15.12 1.68
CA GLY A 226 -4.00 14.14 2.03
C GLY A 226 -4.50 13.24 0.90
N PRO A 227 -5.45 12.34 1.22
CA PRO A 227 -6.03 11.41 0.28
C PRO A 227 -6.77 12.11 -0.86
N GLY A 228 -6.70 11.53 -2.06
CA GLY A 228 -7.40 12.05 -3.24
C GLY A 228 -6.63 13.14 -3.99
N ARG A 229 -5.61 13.72 -3.37
CA ARG A 229 -4.64 14.65 -3.98
C ARG A 229 -3.30 13.96 -4.16
N LEU A 230 -2.22 14.51 -3.61
CA LEU A 230 -0.91 13.91 -3.68
C LEU A 230 -0.84 12.62 -2.88
N SER A 231 -1.77 12.33 -1.96
CA SER A 231 -1.86 11.05 -1.23
C SER A 231 -0.54 10.66 -0.54
N ILE A 232 0.18 11.67 -0.03
CA ILE A 232 1.40 11.52 0.78
C ILE A 232 1.02 10.87 2.11
N THR A 233 -0.08 11.30 2.71
CA THR A 233 -0.69 10.67 3.89
C THR A 233 -2.03 10.04 3.54
N PRO A 234 -2.39 8.88 4.16
CA PRO A 234 -3.67 8.20 3.94
C PRO A 234 -4.88 9.00 4.42
N GLU A 235 -4.68 9.87 5.41
CA GLU A 235 -5.74 10.71 6.00
C GLU A 235 -5.42 12.19 5.84
N THR A 236 -6.46 13.03 5.88
CA THR A 236 -6.23 14.48 5.88
C THR A 236 -5.69 14.88 7.24
N ALA A 237 -4.44 15.35 7.27
CA ALA A 237 -3.78 15.79 8.49
C ALA A 237 -4.47 17.02 9.10
N GLN A 238 -4.19 17.31 10.38
CA GLN A 238 -4.51 18.62 10.91
C GLN A 238 -3.64 19.70 10.24
N PRO A 239 -4.15 20.94 10.06
CA PRO A 239 -3.42 22.02 9.40
C PRO A 239 -2.00 22.28 9.96
N ASP A 240 -1.84 22.20 11.27
CA ASP A 240 -0.59 22.40 12.01
C ASP A 240 0.39 21.23 11.88
N GLU A 241 -0.10 20.02 11.58
CA GLU A 241 0.72 18.83 11.39
C GLU A 241 1.22 18.66 9.94
N ALA A 242 0.55 19.29 8.97
CA ALA A 242 0.81 19.08 7.55
C ALA A 242 2.26 19.39 7.15
N ALA A 243 2.86 20.44 7.73
CA ALA A 243 4.25 20.80 7.48
C ALA A 243 5.23 19.73 8.00
N ILE A 244 4.94 19.08 9.12
CA ILE A 244 5.78 18.03 9.70
C ILE A 244 5.75 16.79 8.82
N ILE A 245 4.53 16.34 8.45
CA ILE A 245 4.33 15.19 7.56
C ILE A 245 5.02 15.41 6.22
N LEU A 246 4.87 16.62 5.65
CA LEU A 246 5.51 16.96 4.39
C LEU A 246 7.03 16.86 4.51
N ARG A 247 7.64 17.48 5.53
CA ARG A 247 9.09 17.43 5.74
C ARG A 247 9.61 16.01 5.92
N ASP A 248 8.90 15.18 6.67
CA ASP A 248 9.32 13.80 6.91
C ASP A 248 9.21 12.94 5.65
N TRP A 249 8.17 13.13 4.83
CA TRP A 249 8.10 12.52 3.51
C TRP A 249 9.23 13.00 2.61
N VAL A 250 9.49 14.32 2.57
CA VAL A 250 10.55 14.90 1.72
C VAL A 250 11.93 14.35 2.08
N LYS A 251 12.26 14.19 3.37
CA LYS A 251 13.54 13.58 3.81
C LYS A 251 13.76 12.18 3.23
N GLN A 252 12.68 11.44 2.97
CA GLN A 252 12.75 10.08 2.41
C GLN A 252 12.94 10.07 0.89
N THR A 253 12.77 11.21 0.21
CA THR A 253 12.86 11.30 -1.27
C THR A 253 14.29 11.36 -1.81
N GLY A 254 15.29 11.57 -0.95
CA GLY A 254 16.70 11.76 -1.35
C GLY A 254 17.00 13.10 -2.04
N GLN A 255 16.03 14.03 -2.09
CA GLN A 255 16.22 15.40 -2.60
C GLN A 255 16.38 16.41 -1.46
N ASP A 256 16.88 17.62 -1.80
CA ASP A 256 16.99 18.71 -0.83
C ASP A 256 15.62 19.08 -0.24
N SER A 257 15.54 19.09 1.09
CA SER A 257 14.24 19.21 1.74
C SER A 257 13.62 20.59 1.59
N ASN A 258 14.43 21.64 1.67
CA ASN A 258 13.96 23.01 1.53
C ASN A 258 13.47 23.29 0.10
N TYR A 259 14.20 22.76 -0.89
CA TYR A 259 13.83 22.86 -2.30
C TYR A 259 12.47 22.21 -2.59
N VAL A 260 12.24 20.97 -2.13
CA VAL A 260 10.97 20.26 -2.39
C VAL A 260 9.81 20.88 -1.60
N GLU A 261 10.04 21.32 -0.37
CA GLU A 261 9.02 22.04 0.42
C GLU A 261 8.58 23.33 -0.30
N ASN A 262 9.53 24.12 -0.77
CA ASN A 262 9.25 25.34 -1.55
C ASN A 262 8.57 25.05 -2.89
N LEU A 263 9.01 24.02 -3.60
CA LEU A 263 8.37 23.59 -4.85
C LEU A 263 6.88 23.29 -4.64
N LEU A 264 6.54 22.57 -3.57
CA LEU A 264 5.17 22.22 -3.25
C LEU A 264 4.36 23.42 -2.73
N HIS A 265 4.98 24.36 -2.03
CA HIS A 265 4.35 25.64 -1.67
C HIS A 265 3.96 26.44 -2.92
N ILE A 266 4.88 26.59 -3.88
CA ILE A 266 4.61 27.25 -5.16
C ILE A 266 3.48 26.53 -5.92
N PHE A 267 3.53 25.20 -5.96
CA PHE A 267 2.49 24.38 -6.60
C PHE A 267 1.10 24.52 -5.95
N ALA A 268 1.07 24.74 -4.64
CA ALA A 268 -0.14 24.91 -3.85
C ALA A 268 -0.70 26.34 -3.89
N ALA A 269 0.09 27.35 -4.24
CA ALA A 269 -0.30 28.74 -4.08
C ALA A 269 -1.13 29.28 -5.26
N ALA A 270 -2.17 30.03 -4.91
CA ALA A 270 -3.14 30.53 -5.89
C ALA A 270 -2.55 31.61 -6.82
N GLU A 271 -1.62 32.41 -6.29
CA GLU A 271 -0.98 33.55 -6.96
C GLU A 271 -0.16 33.19 -8.20
N PHE A 272 0.38 31.96 -8.29
CA PHE A 272 1.22 31.58 -9.43
C PHE A 272 0.39 31.13 -10.63
N ALA A 273 -0.46 30.11 -10.47
CA ALA A 273 -1.33 29.65 -11.55
C ALA A 273 -2.58 28.89 -11.08
N ASN A 274 -2.89 28.94 -9.77
CA ASN A 274 -4.05 28.26 -9.19
C ASN A 274 -4.09 26.75 -9.53
N LEU A 275 -2.93 26.07 -9.44
CA LEU A 275 -2.73 24.71 -9.95
C LEU A 275 -3.27 23.64 -9.02
N CYS A 276 -2.86 23.65 -7.74
CA CYS A 276 -3.30 22.66 -6.76
C CYS A 276 -4.02 23.31 -5.56
N THR A 277 -4.95 24.24 -5.81
CA THR A 277 -5.73 24.90 -4.76
C THR A 277 -7.12 24.24 -4.58
N LEU A 278 -8.03 24.87 -3.81
CA LEU A 278 -9.43 24.44 -3.69
C LEU A 278 -10.18 24.40 -5.04
N ASN A 279 -9.92 25.37 -5.93
CA ASN A 279 -10.53 25.52 -7.26
C ASN A 279 -9.49 25.40 -8.39
N PRO A 280 -8.92 24.20 -8.64
CA PRO A 280 -7.74 24.02 -9.47
C PRO A 280 -8.02 23.95 -10.99
N ARG A 281 -7.00 24.21 -11.82
CA ARG A 281 -6.95 23.86 -13.27
C ARG A 281 -6.43 22.44 -13.49
N CYS A 282 -7.27 21.52 -13.08
CA CYS A 282 -6.93 20.12 -12.96
C CYS A 282 -6.66 19.43 -14.32
N ASP A 283 -7.41 19.78 -15.37
CA ASP A 283 -7.24 19.34 -16.75
C ASP A 283 -5.90 19.77 -17.38
N ALA A 284 -5.28 20.80 -16.83
CA ALA A 284 -3.96 21.29 -17.18
C ALA A 284 -2.88 20.86 -16.17
N CYS A 285 -3.11 19.85 -15.34
CA CYS A 285 -2.11 19.32 -14.40
C CYS A 285 -1.52 18.00 -14.92
N GLU A 286 -0.19 17.88 -14.95
CA GLU A 286 0.50 16.66 -15.38
C GLU A 286 0.65 15.64 -14.25
N VAL A 287 0.30 16.02 -13.01
CA VAL A 287 0.43 15.16 -11.83
C VAL A 287 -0.58 14.02 -11.87
N GLN A 288 -0.11 12.86 -12.33
CA GLN A 288 -0.86 11.63 -12.48
C GLN A 288 -1.19 10.96 -11.14
N PHE A 289 -0.50 11.33 -10.06
CA PHE A 289 -0.73 10.70 -8.75
C PHE A 289 -1.99 11.26 -8.08
N CYS A 290 -2.46 12.43 -8.53
CA CYS A 290 -3.71 13.05 -8.10
C CYS A 290 -4.93 12.23 -8.56
N ARG A 291 -5.79 11.85 -7.60
CA ARG A 291 -7.00 11.05 -7.87
C ARG A 291 -8.26 11.86 -8.09
N ARG A 292 -8.26 13.16 -7.77
CA ARG A 292 -9.42 14.08 -7.90
C ARG A 292 -10.03 14.09 -9.32
N LEU A 293 -9.27 13.73 -10.36
CA LEU A 293 -9.73 13.75 -11.76
C LEU A 293 -9.83 12.40 -12.44
N ARG A 294 -9.15 11.39 -11.90
CA ARG A 294 -9.05 10.06 -12.53
C ARG A 294 -10.24 9.15 -12.20
N ARG A 295 -11.14 9.60 -11.32
CA ARG A 295 -12.44 8.96 -11.03
C ARG A 295 -13.56 9.94 -11.37
N ARG A 296 -13.84 10.12 -12.65
CA ARG A 296 -15.18 10.40 -13.17
C ARG A 296 -15.71 9.11 -13.77
#